data_AF-A0A967VTU6-F1
#
_entry.id   AF-A0A967VTU6-F1
#
_cell.length_a   1.000
_cell.length_b   1.000
_cell.length_c   1.000
_cell.angle_alpha   90.00
_cell.angle_beta   90.00
_cell.angle_gamma   90.00
#
_symmetry.space_group_name_H-M   'P 1'
#
loop_
_entity.id
_entity.type
_entity.pdbx_description
1 polymer ?
#
loop_
_entity_poly.entity_id
_entity_poly.type
_entity_poly.pdbx_seq_one_letter_code
_entity_poly.pdbx_strand_id
1 'polypeptide(L)' 'MRITLLTDFGTADGYVGAMKGVLARTAPGVQLDDIAHDVPQGDIHGAALALMRYWDLYPPGAVHLVV' A
#
# COMPACT_ATOMS: atom_id res chain seq x y z
N MET A 1 -5.00 -9.92 10.09
CA MET A 1 -3.78 -9.61 9.30
C MET A 1 -4.02 -8.28 8.58
N ARG A 2 -3.01 -7.41 8.53
CA ARG A 2 -3.10 -6.09 7.88
C ARG A 2 -2.17 -6.03 6.68
N ILE A 3 -2.62 -5.38 5.60
CA ILE A 3 -1.81 -5.08 4.43
C ILE A 3 -1.78 -3.57 4.24
N THR A 4 -0.60 -2.98 4.25
CA THR A 4 -0.44 -1.55 3.95
C THR A 4 -0.19 -1.34 2.47
N LEU A 5 -0.76 -0.29 1.88
CA LEU A 5 -0.61 0.04 0.46
C LEU A 5 0.15 1.36 0.29
N LEU A 6 1.29 1.32 -0.39
CA LEU A 6 2.09 2.48 -0.77
C LEU A 6 2.38 2.41 -2.27
N THR A 7 1.92 3.38 -3.06
CA THR A 7 2.09 3.36 -4.52
C THR A 7 2.36 4.74 -5.12
N ASP A 8 2.84 4.78 -6.36
CA ASP A 8 2.96 5.98 -7.20
C ASP A 8 1.84 6.12 -8.26
N PHE A 9 0.81 5.29 -8.20
CA PHE A 9 -0.25 5.20 -9.22
C PHE A 9 -1.17 6.42 -9.34
N GLY A 10 -1.21 7.26 -8.32
CA GLY A 10 -2.31 8.19 -8.09
C GLY A 10 -3.62 7.47 -7.78
N THR A 11 -4.70 8.24 -7.73
CA THR A 11 -6.06 7.73 -7.41
C THR A 11 -7.08 8.02 -8.51
N ALA A 12 -6.64 8.61 -9.62
CA ALA A 12 -7.54 9.18 -10.64
C ALA A 12 -8.11 8.14 -11.63
N ASP A 13 -7.40 7.04 -11.88
CA ASP A 13 -7.73 6.09 -12.96
C ASP A 13 -8.33 4.77 -12.45
N GLY A 14 -8.48 4.61 -11.13
CA GLY A 14 -9.06 3.44 -10.50
C GLY A 14 -8.09 2.26 -10.30
N TYR A 15 -6.80 2.39 -10.61
CA TYR A 15 -5.87 1.27 -10.51
C TYR A 15 -5.69 0.77 -9.07
N VAL A 16 -5.64 1.67 -8.09
CA VAL A 16 -5.70 1.35 -6.65
C VAL A 16 -6.98 0.58 -6.30
N GLY A 17 -8.12 0.97 -6.88
CA GLY A 17 -9.40 0.28 -6.69
C GLY A 17 -9.37 -1.15 -7.24
N ALA A 18 -8.80 -1.35 -8.43
CA ALA A 18 -8.61 -2.68 -9.01
C ALA A 18 -7.72 -3.57 -8.13
N MET A 19 -6.61 -3.04 -7.61
CA MET A 19 -5.73 -3.75 -6.67
C MET A 19 -6.48 -4.19 -5.41
N LYS A 20 -7.24 -3.27 -4.80
CA LYS A 20 -8.07 -3.59 -3.63
C LYS A 20 -9.15 -4.64 -3.93
N GLY A 21 -9.76 -4.58 -5.12
CA GLY A 21 -10.73 -5.58 -5.57
C GLY A 21 -10.14 -6.98 -5.70
N VAL A 22 -8.91 -7.10 -6.21
CA VAL A 22 -8.17 -8.37 -6.25
C VAL A 22 -7.92 -8.87 -4.83
N LEU A 23 -7.38 -8.03 -3.94
CA LEU A 23 -7.10 -8.39 -2.54
C LEU A 23 -8.37 -8.82 -1.79
N ALA A 24 -9.49 -8.12 -1.99
CA ALA A 24 -10.77 -8.48 -1.39
C ALA A 24 -11.24 -9.89 -1.81
N ARG A 25 -10.95 -10.30 -3.05
CA ARG A 25 -11.30 -11.63 -3.57
C ARG A 25 -10.32 -12.71 -3.10
N THR A 26 -9.02 -12.43 -3.08
CA THR A 26 -7.98 -13.45 -2.86
C THR A 26 -7.61 -13.60 -1.39
N ALA A 27 -7.78 -12.56 -0.58
CA ALA A 27 -7.46 -12.53 0.84
C ALA A 27 -8.64 -11.95 1.65
N PRO A 28 -9.82 -12.60 1.62
CA PRO A 28 -11.00 -12.09 2.33
C PRO A 28 -10.72 -11.95 3.83
N GLY A 29 -11.10 -10.82 4.42
CA GLY A 29 -10.93 -10.54 5.84
C GLY A 29 -9.61 -9.88 6.24
N VAL A 30 -8.67 -9.66 5.31
CA VAL A 30 -7.52 -8.78 5.58
C VAL A 30 -7.98 -7.33 5.71
N GLN A 31 -7.38 -6.60 6.64
CA GLN A 31 -7.61 -5.16 6.76
C GLN A 31 -6.60 -4.45 5.86
N LEU A 32 -7.09 -3.51 5.06
CA LEU A 32 -6.25 -2.71 4.16
C LEU A 32 -6.07 -1.33 4.76
N ASP A 33 -4.82 -0.87 4.79
CA ASP A 33 -4.47 0.48 5.23
C ASP A 33 -3.76 1.19 4.07
N ASP A 34 -4.39 2.22 3.53
CA ASP A 34 -3.71 3.09 2.56
C ASP A 34 -2.71 3.98 3.29
N ILE A 35 -1.47 3.96 2.82
CA ILE A 35 -0.43 4.86 3.32
C ILE A 35 -0.37 6.09 2.43
N ALA A 36 -0.12 5.88 1.13
CA ALA A 36 -0.12 6.92 0.11
C ALA A 36 -0.23 6.27 -1.27
N HIS A 37 -0.83 6.99 -2.21
CA HIS A 37 -0.89 6.58 -3.62
C HIS A 37 -0.34 7.65 -4.56
N ASP A 38 0.08 8.77 -4.01
CA ASP A 38 0.54 9.98 -4.70
C ASP A 38 2.05 10.17 -4.56
N VAL A 39 2.80 9.08 -4.32
CA VAL A 39 4.26 9.10 -4.44
C VAL A 39 4.61 9.59 -5.86
N PRO A 40 5.57 10.51 -6.02
CA PRO A 40 5.99 10.93 -7.35
C PRO A 40 6.40 9.73 -8.21
N GLN A 41 5.95 9.71 -9.46
CA GLN A 41 6.15 8.58 -10.36
C GLN A 41 7.63 8.16 -10.45
N GLY A 42 7.93 6.91 -10.11
CA GLY A 42 9.30 6.36 -10.13
C GLY A 42 10.23 6.84 -9.01
N ASP A 43 9.75 7.60 -8.02
CA ASP A 43 10.56 8.06 -6.89
C ASP A 43 10.74 6.97 -5.82
N ILE A 44 11.64 6.04 -6.11
CA ILE A 44 11.99 4.92 -5.22
C ILE A 44 12.51 5.42 -3.85
N HIS A 45 13.24 6.54 -3.83
CA HIS A 45 13.78 7.09 -2.58
C HIS A 45 12.68 7.72 -1.73
N GLY A 46 11.74 8.44 -2.35
CA GLY A 46 10.54 8.94 -1.70
C GLY A 46 9.69 7.83 -1.11
N ALA A 47 9.46 6.75 -1.87
CA ALA A 47 8.75 5.56 -1.38
C ALA A 47 9.48 4.89 -0.19
N ALA A 48 10.80 4.71 -0.27
CA ALA A 48 11.59 4.14 0.82
C ALA A 48 11.53 5.01 2.09
N LEU A 49 11.60 6.34 1.93
CA LEU A 49 11.46 7.27 3.04
C LEU A 49 10.06 7.21 3.67
N ALA A 50 9.01 7.08 2.86
CA ALA A 50 7.66 6.87 3.37
C ALA A 50 7.54 5.55 4.14
N LEU A 51 8.06 4.44 3.59
CA LEU A 51 8.07 3.13 4.24
C LEU A 51 8.76 3.15 5.61
N MET A 52 9.93 3.79 5.69
CA MET A 52 10.70 3.93 6.95
C MET A 52 9.92 4.62 8.08
N ARG A 53 8.87 5.39 7.76
CA ARG A 53 8.07 6.10 8.77
C ARG A 53 7.04 5.24 9.48
N TYR A 54 6.66 4.08 8.92
CA TYR A 54 5.53 3.33 9.44
C TYR A 54 5.73 1.83 9.58
N TRP A 55 6.69 1.22 8.86
CA TRP A 55 6.77 -0.24 8.76
C TRP A 55 6.85 -0.94 10.14
N ASP A 56 7.59 -0.38 11.09
CA ASP A 56 7.80 -0.93 12.43
C ASP A 56 6.70 -0.54 13.44
N LEU A 57 5.79 0.37 13.06
CA LEU A 57 4.63 0.74 13.87
C LEU A 57 3.48 -0.27 13.74
N TYR A 58 3.52 -1.13 12.73
CA TYR A 58 2.51 -2.16 12.51
C TYR A 58 2.80 -3.41 13.36
N PRO A 59 1.76 -4.13 13.81
CA PRO A 59 1.95 -5.35 14.59
C PRO A 59 2.66 -6.43 13.77
N PRO A 60 3.35 -7.38 14.44
CA PRO A 60 3.96 -8.52 13.78
C PRO A 60 2.99 -9.26 12.85
N GLY A 61 3.47 -9.63 11.67
CA GLY A 61 2.67 -10.29 10.63
C GLY A 61 1.88 -9.34 9.71
N ALA A 62 2.07 -8.03 9.83
CA ALA A 62 1.66 -7.11 8.77
C ALA A 62 2.47 -7.35 7.48
N VAL A 63 1.83 -7.11 6.33
CA VAL A 63 2.47 -7.17 5.01
C VAL A 63 2.50 -5.76 4.42
N HIS A 64 3.67 -5.30 4.02
CA HIS A 64 3.83 -3.99 3.37
C HIS A 64 3.89 -4.15 1.85
N LEU A 65 2.80 -3.85 1.16
CA LEU A 65 2.74 -3.87 -0.30
C LEU A 65 3.13 -2.49 -0.83
N VAL A 66 4.33 -2.40 -1.41
CA VAL A 66 4.89 -1.19 -2.01
C VAL A 66 5.08 -1.44 -3.49
N VAL A 67 4.49 -0.57 -4.34
CA VAL A 67 4.58 -0.68 -5.80
C VAL A 67 4.99 0.64 -6.43
#